data_AF-A0A7S0IGY2-F1
#
_entry.id   AF-A0A7S0IGY2-F1
#
_cell.length_a   1.000
_cell.length_b   1.000
_cell.length_c   1.000
_cell.angle_alpha   90.00
_cell.angle_beta   90.00
_cell.angle_gamma   90.00
#
_symmetry.space_group_name_H-M   'P 1'
#
loop_
_entity.id
_entity.type
_entity.pdbx_description
1 polymer ?
#
loop_
_entity_poly.entity_id
_entity_poly.type
_entity_poly.pdbx_seq_one_letter_code
_entity_poly.pdbx_strand_id
1 'polypeptide(L)'
;MSFTAASAMGKALVGVPVTQTKSFRQMRAAPAGRRSSKVVAMAGAETAVAVATRWALAVPTMYAVVSFNEYVTHRWFQHAEFNKTDWMKALWCKVTGAEVAPKCDGGGHIEHHAETLDDMSLKTDPKWLKSEPAKMLENSKYRGTAFEYDITGLMVLQMLPTSIPILALMGFSAPSGMAIILGAVAIHAAVWNSLHPAMHGMEDIPLNEGLNVPLPLAKMLRKTGYYNWLYKNHTGHHVMSGRMNYNVCCPGMDHILGTYCPEEEWYAKARMPAGAETRDPYPAGEYNRRLQERAEKGTVAAELVDGVELELEPELVSA
;
A
#
# COMPACT_ATOMS: atom_id res chain seq x y z
N MET A 1 19.51 1.89 7.87
CA MET A 1 20.09 2.79 8.91
C MET A 1 19.13 2.82 10.10
N SER A 2 19.63 2.67 11.33
CA SER A 2 18.81 2.55 12.55
C SER A 2 18.40 3.93 13.07
N PHE A 3 17.09 4.18 13.22
CA PHE A 3 16.57 5.38 13.88
C PHE A 3 15.94 5.01 15.22
N THR A 4 16.72 5.19 16.29
CA THR A 4 16.24 5.25 17.67
C THR A 4 16.11 6.70 18.10
N ALA A 5 14.87 7.19 18.25
CA ALA A 5 14.53 8.27 19.18
C ALA A 5 13.00 8.48 19.21
N ALA A 6 12.36 8.14 20.32
CA ALA A 6 11.33 8.96 20.98
C ALA A 6 10.57 8.12 22.01
N SER A 7 10.79 8.37 23.30
CA SER A 7 9.77 8.16 24.34
C SER A 7 10.25 8.77 25.65
N ALA A 8 9.85 10.01 25.90
CA ALA A 8 9.81 10.55 27.25
C ALA A 8 8.80 11.70 27.31
N MET A 9 7.52 11.39 27.57
CA MET A 9 6.60 12.31 28.25
C MET A 9 5.33 11.59 28.68
N GLY A 10 4.92 11.79 29.93
CA GLY A 10 3.55 11.48 30.38
C GLY A 10 3.41 10.62 31.64
N LYS A 11 4.07 10.98 32.75
CA LYS A 11 3.61 10.58 34.10
C LYS A 11 2.65 11.64 34.64
N ALA A 12 1.37 11.30 34.75
CA ALA A 12 0.36 11.82 35.70
C ALA A 12 -0.97 11.11 35.29
N LEU A 13 -1.79 10.46 36.11
CA LEU A 13 -2.31 10.80 37.43
C LEU A 13 -2.71 9.49 38.13
N VAL A 14 -2.25 9.33 39.38
CA VAL A 14 -2.77 8.33 40.31
C VAL A 14 -3.84 9.02 41.16
N GLY A 15 -5.09 8.61 40.96
CA GLY A 15 -6.18 8.72 41.92
C GLY A 15 -6.94 7.40 41.79
N VAL A 16 -7.38 6.68 42.82
CA VAL A 16 -7.99 7.06 44.10
C VAL A 16 -8.02 5.76 44.95
N PRO A 17 -8.22 5.80 46.29
CA PRO A 17 -9.42 5.12 46.78
C PRO A 17 -10.21 5.98 47.77
N VAL A 18 -11.45 6.26 47.41
CA VAL A 18 -12.48 6.85 48.26
C VAL A 18 -13.02 5.70 49.10
N THR A 19 -12.99 5.93 50.40
CA THR A 19 -13.43 5.04 51.46
C THR A 19 -14.91 4.67 51.32
N GLN A 20 -15.18 3.37 51.47
CA GLN A 20 -16.52 2.84 51.70
C GLN A 20 -17.09 3.38 53.00
N THR A 21 -18.27 3.99 52.95
CA THR A 21 -19.20 4.00 54.09
C THR A 21 -20.56 3.49 53.63
N LYS A 22 -20.90 2.29 54.09
CA LYS A 22 -22.24 1.70 53.96
C LYS A 22 -23.18 2.46 54.90
N SER A 23 -24.28 2.97 54.36
CA SER A 23 -25.46 3.37 55.13
C SER A 23 -26.65 2.58 54.63
N PHE A 24 -27.13 1.67 55.48
CA PHE A 24 -28.38 0.94 55.30
C PHE A 24 -29.54 1.92 55.46
N ARG A 25 -30.31 2.13 54.39
CA ARG A 25 -31.69 2.61 54.52
C ARG A 25 -32.60 1.82 53.59
N GLN A 26 -33.29 0.85 54.20
CA GLN A 26 -34.47 0.20 53.65
C GLN A 26 -35.47 1.28 53.20
N MET A 27 -35.72 1.37 51.90
CA MET A 27 -36.92 2.00 51.38
C MET A 27 -37.75 0.95 50.64
N ARG A 28 -39.02 0.95 51.02
CA ARG A 28 -40.07 -0.01 50.65
C ARG A 28 -40.21 -0.16 49.14
N ALA A 29 -40.34 -1.41 48.70
CA ALA A 29 -40.75 -1.76 47.35
C ALA A 29 -42.18 -1.25 47.10
N ALA A 30 -42.33 -0.35 46.13
CA ALA A 30 -43.61 -0.09 45.47
C ALA A 30 -43.79 -1.11 44.33
N PRO A 31 -45.00 -1.61 44.07
CA PRO A 31 -45.23 -2.65 43.08
C PRO A 31 -44.93 -2.16 41.66
N ALA A 32 -44.29 -3.05 40.90
CA ALA A 32 -43.77 -2.81 39.57
C ALA A 32 -44.86 -2.43 38.57
N GLY A 33 -44.81 -1.19 38.09
CA GLY A 33 -45.49 -0.78 36.86
C GLY A 33 -44.85 -1.47 35.66
N ARG A 34 -45.60 -2.37 35.03
CA ARG A 34 -45.26 -3.17 33.84
C ARG A 34 -45.18 -2.28 32.57
N ARG A 35 -44.28 -1.29 32.56
CA ARG A 35 -44.06 -0.35 31.43
C ARG A 35 -42.60 -0.26 30.95
N SER A 36 -41.70 -1.10 31.46
CA SER A 36 -40.24 -0.96 31.22
C SER A 36 -39.66 -1.88 30.12
N SER A 37 -40.28 -3.03 29.79
CA SER A 37 -39.65 -3.99 28.87
C SER A 37 -39.56 -3.52 27.42
N LYS A 38 -40.56 -2.79 26.92
CA LYS A 38 -40.58 -2.30 25.53
C LYS A 38 -39.57 -1.18 25.28
N VAL A 39 -39.39 -0.27 26.23
CA VAL A 39 -38.44 0.86 26.11
C VAL A 39 -36.99 0.36 26.19
N VAL A 40 -36.70 -0.61 27.08
CA VAL A 40 -35.38 -1.23 27.17
C VAL A 40 -35.05 -2.06 25.94
N ALA A 41 -36.02 -2.78 25.37
CA ALA A 41 -35.84 -3.54 24.14
C ALA A 41 -35.57 -2.64 22.91
N MET A 42 -36.28 -1.51 22.80
CA MET A 42 -36.04 -0.54 21.72
C MET A 42 -34.67 0.15 21.86
N ALA A 43 -34.27 0.57 23.06
CA ALA A 43 -32.94 1.15 23.29
C ALA A 43 -31.79 0.16 23.01
N GLY A 44 -31.99 -1.12 23.34
CA GLY A 44 -31.07 -2.20 22.98
C GLY A 44 -30.99 -2.44 21.46
N ALA A 45 -32.13 -2.39 20.76
CA ALA A 45 -32.18 -2.54 19.31
C ALA A 45 -31.53 -1.35 18.58
N GLU A 46 -31.78 -0.11 19.01
CA GLU A 46 -31.13 1.09 18.46
C GLU A 46 -29.61 1.06 18.65
N THR A 47 -29.15 0.59 19.81
CA THR A 47 -27.71 0.42 20.09
C THR A 47 -27.10 -0.67 19.21
N ALA A 48 -27.78 -1.80 19.03
CA ALA A 48 -27.30 -2.89 18.16
C ALA A 48 -27.24 -2.46 16.69
N VAL A 49 -28.27 -1.76 16.20
CA VAL A 49 -28.29 -1.22 14.84
C VAL A 49 -27.17 -0.21 14.64
N ALA A 50 -26.96 0.71 15.58
CA ALA A 50 -25.87 1.68 15.50
C ALA A 50 -24.48 1.01 15.49
N VAL A 51 -24.28 -0.07 16.25
CA VAL A 51 -23.03 -0.85 16.22
C VAL A 51 -22.88 -1.57 14.88
N ALA A 52 -23.91 -2.26 14.40
CA ALA A 52 -23.89 -2.96 13.12
C ALA A 52 -23.60 -2.02 11.95
N THR A 53 -24.26 -0.86 11.90
CA THR A 53 -24.02 0.17 10.89
C THR A 53 -22.58 0.67 10.91
N ARG A 54 -22.00 0.92 12.09
CA ARG A 54 -20.60 1.37 12.21
C ARG A 54 -19.62 0.35 11.65
N TRP A 55 -19.81 -0.94 11.96
CA TRP A 55 -18.98 -2.01 11.41
C TRP A 55 -19.18 -2.23 9.91
N ALA A 56 -20.42 -2.13 9.42
CA ALA A 56 -20.71 -2.23 8.00
C ALA A 56 -20.06 -1.09 7.19
N LEU A 57 -20.06 0.13 7.74
CA LEU A 57 -19.43 1.30 7.11
C LEU A 57 -17.91 1.30 7.25
N ALA A 58 -17.34 0.62 8.25
CA ALA A 58 -15.89 0.58 8.44
C ALA A 58 -15.16 0.00 7.22
N VAL A 59 -15.73 -1.00 6.54
CA VAL A 59 -15.11 -1.61 5.35
C VAL A 59 -14.93 -0.62 4.20
N PRO A 60 -15.99 0.01 3.64
CA PRO A 60 -15.82 0.99 2.56
C PRO A 60 -15.04 2.22 3.00
N THR A 61 -15.18 2.66 4.27
CA THR A 61 -14.36 3.76 4.80
C THR A 61 -12.87 3.39 4.79
N MET A 62 -12.51 2.22 5.30
CA MET A 62 -11.10 1.80 5.31
C MET A 62 -10.56 1.53 3.91
N TYR A 63 -11.39 1.04 2.98
CA TYR A 63 -10.99 0.95 1.58
C TYR A 63 -10.59 2.33 1.02
N ALA A 64 -11.44 3.35 1.22
CA ALA A 64 -11.16 4.71 0.78
C ALA A 64 -9.90 5.28 1.44
N VAL A 65 -9.70 5.04 2.74
CA VAL A 65 -8.51 5.51 3.46
C VAL A 65 -7.25 4.80 2.98
N VAL A 66 -7.27 3.48 2.78
CA VAL A 66 -6.14 2.73 2.23
C VAL A 66 -5.82 3.20 0.80
N SER A 67 -6.84 3.38 -0.05
CA SER A 67 -6.67 3.90 -1.42
C SER A 67 -6.04 5.29 -1.42
N PHE A 68 -6.50 6.20 -0.56
CA PHE A 68 -5.90 7.52 -0.40
C PHE A 68 -4.44 7.45 0.06
N ASN A 69 -4.14 6.59 1.04
CA ASN A 69 -2.77 6.46 1.58
C ASN A 69 -1.81 5.83 0.57
N GLU A 70 -2.23 4.77 -0.14
CA GLU A 70 -1.46 4.18 -1.24
C GLU A 70 -1.17 5.24 -2.30
N TYR A 71 -2.18 6.00 -2.70
CA TYR A 71 -2.03 7.08 -3.69
C TYR A 71 -1.00 8.13 -3.25
N VAL A 72 -1.15 8.66 -2.03
CA VAL A 72 -0.27 9.71 -1.52
C VAL A 72 1.17 9.21 -1.42
N THR A 73 1.37 7.99 -0.91
CA THR A 73 2.70 7.38 -0.79
C THR A 73 3.32 7.15 -2.14
N HIS A 74 2.57 6.54 -3.05
CA HIS A 74 3.10 6.19 -4.34
C HIS A 74 3.45 7.43 -5.17
N ARG A 75 2.57 8.44 -5.17
CA ARG A 75 2.80 9.69 -5.91
C ARG A 75 3.87 10.58 -5.28
N TRP A 76 3.69 10.96 -4.03
CA TRP A 76 4.50 12.03 -3.44
C TRP A 76 5.82 11.53 -2.88
N PHE A 77 5.87 10.29 -2.42
CA PHE A 77 7.05 9.74 -1.76
C PHE A 77 7.81 8.76 -2.66
N GLN A 78 7.14 7.76 -3.23
CA GLN A 78 7.80 6.76 -4.10
C GLN A 78 8.18 7.35 -5.47
N HIS A 79 7.33 8.21 -6.07
CA HIS A 79 7.68 9.01 -7.26
C HIS A 79 8.33 10.36 -6.95
N ALA A 80 8.65 10.59 -5.67
CA ALA A 80 9.37 11.77 -5.18
C ALA A 80 8.78 13.13 -5.63
N GLU A 81 7.49 13.21 -5.97
CA GLU A 81 6.86 14.48 -6.36
C GLU A 81 6.88 15.50 -5.21
N PHE A 82 7.02 15.05 -3.95
CA PHE A 82 7.22 15.93 -2.80
C PHE A 82 8.42 16.87 -2.99
N ASN A 83 9.53 16.35 -3.54
CA ASN A 83 10.75 17.14 -3.78
C ASN A 83 10.50 18.32 -4.74
N LYS A 84 9.54 18.14 -5.66
CA LYS A 84 9.17 19.09 -6.71
C LYS A 84 8.07 20.06 -6.27
N THR A 85 7.52 19.91 -5.06
CA THR A 85 6.32 20.63 -4.63
C THR A 85 6.59 21.59 -3.49
N ASP A 86 6.84 22.86 -3.84
CA ASP A 86 7.32 23.88 -2.90
C ASP A 86 6.35 24.15 -1.75
N TRP A 87 5.05 24.17 -1.99
CA TRP A 87 4.08 24.41 -0.91
C TRP A 87 4.03 23.26 0.09
N MET A 88 4.22 22.00 -0.35
CA MET A 88 4.28 20.84 0.55
C MET A 88 5.56 20.89 1.39
N LYS A 89 6.70 21.21 0.78
CA LYS A 89 7.97 21.43 1.48
C LYS A 89 7.85 22.55 2.52
N ALA A 90 7.25 23.67 2.14
CA ALA A 90 7.01 24.80 3.05
C ALA A 90 6.07 24.43 4.21
N LEU A 91 5.01 23.68 3.94
CA LEU A 91 4.11 23.19 4.98
C LEU A 91 4.83 22.25 5.95
N TRP A 92 5.67 21.34 5.43
CA TRP A 92 6.50 20.46 6.25
C TRP A 92 7.42 21.27 7.18
N CYS A 93 8.18 22.22 6.63
CA CYS A 93 9.05 23.09 7.43
C CYS A 93 8.26 23.85 8.49
N LYS A 94 7.07 24.36 8.16
CA LYS A 94 6.20 25.07 9.10
C LYS A 94 5.71 24.19 10.25
N VAL A 95 5.32 22.95 9.96
CA VAL A 95 4.77 22.02 10.97
C VAL A 95 5.87 21.42 11.84
N THR A 96 7.03 21.14 11.27
CA THR A 96 8.15 20.49 11.97
C THR A 96 9.13 21.47 12.61
N GLY A 97 9.12 22.73 12.19
CA GLY A 97 10.14 23.72 12.57
C GLY A 97 11.48 23.52 11.86
N ALA A 98 11.58 22.59 10.91
CA ALA A 98 12.80 22.37 10.13
C ALA A 98 13.06 23.54 9.17
N GLU A 99 14.34 23.91 8.99
CA GLU A 99 14.73 24.94 8.01
C GLU A 99 14.58 24.44 6.56
N VAL A 100 14.84 23.16 6.33
CA VAL A 100 14.81 22.52 5.01
C VAL A 100 13.99 21.23 5.09
N ALA A 101 13.10 21.03 4.11
CA ALA A 101 12.33 19.80 3.98
C ALA A 101 13.23 18.63 3.57
N PRO A 102 12.97 17.40 4.04
CA PRO A 102 13.77 16.24 3.68
C PRO A 102 13.65 15.96 2.18
N LYS A 103 14.70 15.39 1.59
CA LYS A 103 14.64 14.82 0.23
C LYS A 103 14.07 13.41 0.32
N CYS A 104 13.03 13.12 -0.46
CA CYS A 104 12.51 11.77 -0.64
C CYS A 104 13.21 11.12 -1.83
N ASP A 105 13.87 9.98 -1.65
CA ASP A 105 14.63 9.28 -2.70
C ASP A 105 13.82 8.21 -3.44
N GLY A 106 12.53 8.05 -3.13
CA GLY A 106 11.68 7.03 -3.74
C GLY A 106 11.87 5.61 -3.19
N GLY A 107 12.87 5.38 -2.33
CA GLY A 107 13.08 4.09 -1.67
C GLY A 107 13.33 2.91 -2.62
N GLY A 108 13.93 3.13 -3.79
CA GLY A 108 14.13 2.12 -4.82
C GLY A 108 13.00 2.05 -5.86
N HIS A 109 11.90 2.78 -5.67
CA HIS A 109 10.74 2.70 -6.56
C HIS A 109 10.98 3.36 -7.93
N ILE A 110 11.70 4.48 -7.96
CA ILE A 110 12.07 5.15 -9.23
C ILE A 110 13.02 4.26 -10.03
N GLU A 111 13.95 3.61 -9.34
CA GLU A 111 14.88 2.67 -9.93
C GLU A 111 14.15 1.42 -10.45
N HIS A 112 13.12 0.96 -9.74
CA HIS A 112 12.24 -0.13 -10.20
C HIS A 112 11.51 0.24 -11.49
N HIS A 113 10.99 1.47 -11.59
CA HIS A 113 10.43 2.01 -12.84
C HIS A 113 11.44 2.02 -13.98
N ALA A 114 12.68 2.46 -13.70
CA ALA A 114 13.74 2.47 -14.69
C ALA A 114 14.18 1.05 -15.11
N GLU A 115 14.04 0.05 -14.22
CA GLU A 115 14.32 -1.36 -14.49
C GLU A 115 13.22 -2.06 -15.30
N THR A 116 11.98 -1.59 -15.16
CA THR A 116 10.80 -2.26 -15.73
C THR A 116 10.63 -1.92 -17.21
N LEU A 117 10.38 -2.94 -18.02
CA LEU A 117 9.99 -2.82 -19.42
C LEU A 117 8.47 -2.71 -19.55
N ASP A 118 7.96 -2.19 -20.68
CA ASP A 118 6.51 -1.97 -20.85
C ASP A 118 5.71 -3.29 -20.87
N ASP A 119 6.36 -4.44 -21.10
CA ASP A 119 5.75 -5.77 -20.92
C ASP A 119 5.70 -6.23 -19.46
N MET A 120 6.13 -5.40 -18.50
CA MET A 120 6.29 -5.65 -17.07
C MET A 120 7.42 -6.61 -16.71
N SER A 121 8.32 -6.99 -17.62
CA SER A 121 9.54 -7.72 -17.21
C SER A 121 10.64 -6.77 -16.77
N LEU A 122 11.54 -7.25 -15.91
CA LEU A 122 12.69 -6.49 -15.44
C LEU A 122 13.90 -6.70 -16.36
N LYS A 123 14.65 -5.62 -16.61
CA LYS A 123 15.90 -5.64 -17.38
C LYS A 123 16.94 -6.52 -16.71
N THR A 124 17.60 -7.36 -17.51
CA THR A 124 18.70 -8.22 -17.09
C THR A 124 19.97 -7.97 -17.91
N ASP A 125 19.99 -6.94 -18.75
CA ASP A 125 21.11 -6.68 -19.66
C ASP A 125 22.36 -6.16 -18.94
N PRO A 126 23.58 -6.52 -19.41
CA PRO A 126 24.80 -6.15 -18.72
C PRO A 126 25.06 -4.63 -18.68
N LYS A 127 24.44 -3.86 -19.58
CA LYS A 127 24.56 -2.40 -19.61
C LYS A 127 23.73 -1.81 -18.47
N TRP A 128 22.48 -2.24 -18.32
CA TRP A 128 21.58 -1.90 -17.22
C TRP A 128 22.16 -2.32 -15.87
N LEU A 129 22.61 -3.56 -15.70
CA LEU A 129 23.12 -4.08 -14.42
C LEU A 129 24.34 -3.31 -13.89
N LYS A 130 25.04 -2.55 -14.74
CA LYS A 130 26.17 -1.69 -14.36
C LYS A 130 25.78 -0.25 -14.03
N SER A 131 24.54 0.15 -14.34
CA SER A 131 24.01 1.49 -14.11
C SER A 131 23.86 1.81 -12.62
N GLU A 132 23.79 3.09 -12.27
CA GLU A 132 23.58 3.53 -10.89
C GLU A 132 22.22 3.07 -10.31
N PRO A 133 21.08 3.21 -11.05
CA PRO A 133 19.79 2.71 -10.58
C PRO A 133 19.79 1.21 -10.27
N ALA A 134 20.41 0.39 -11.13
CA ALA A 134 20.48 -1.05 -10.89
C ALA A 134 21.25 -1.42 -9.62
N LYS A 135 22.31 -0.66 -9.29
CA LYS A 135 23.10 -0.84 -8.06
C LYS A 135 22.33 -0.45 -6.81
N MET A 136 21.47 0.56 -6.88
CA MET A 136 20.60 0.93 -5.76
C MET A 136 19.62 -0.21 -5.40
N LEU A 137 19.22 -1.00 -6.40
CA LEU A 137 18.34 -2.15 -6.22
C LEU A 137 19.07 -3.46 -5.90
N GLU A 138 20.40 -3.53 -6.00
CA GLU A 138 21.18 -4.77 -5.83
C GLU A 138 20.92 -5.46 -4.49
N ASN A 139 20.75 -4.69 -3.42
CA ASN A 139 20.48 -5.21 -2.08
C ASN A 139 18.99 -5.41 -1.78
N SER A 140 18.09 -5.01 -2.69
CA SER A 140 16.66 -5.27 -2.59
C SER A 140 16.35 -6.60 -3.28
N LYS A 141 16.15 -7.66 -2.48
CA LYS A 141 15.82 -9.01 -3.00
C LYS A 141 14.66 -8.98 -3.99
N TYR A 142 13.66 -8.15 -3.70
CA TYR A 142 12.45 -7.99 -4.51
C TYR A 142 12.45 -6.75 -5.39
N ARG A 143 13.59 -6.06 -5.49
CA ARG A 143 13.82 -4.93 -6.40
C ARG A 143 12.73 -3.86 -6.34
N GLY A 144 12.30 -3.52 -5.12
CA GLY A 144 11.24 -2.52 -4.89
C GLY A 144 9.81 -3.00 -5.13
N THR A 145 9.58 -4.27 -5.46
CA THR A 145 8.23 -4.78 -5.76
C THR A 145 7.47 -5.33 -4.55
N ALA A 146 8.13 -5.65 -3.45
CA ALA A 146 7.51 -6.32 -2.30
C ALA A 146 7.10 -5.38 -1.16
N PHE A 147 6.07 -5.79 -0.44
CA PHE A 147 5.61 -5.24 0.82
C PHE A 147 6.18 -6.07 1.98
N GLU A 148 7.48 -5.93 2.23
CA GLU A 148 8.17 -6.62 3.33
C GLU A 148 7.68 -6.11 4.70
N TYR A 149 8.08 -6.76 5.80
CA TYR A 149 7.59 -6.39 7.14
C TYR A 149 7.98 -4.97 7.59
N ASP A 150 9.12 -4.46 7.15
CA ASP A 150 9.52 -3.07 7.39
C ASP A 150 8.61 -2.09 6.63
N ILE A 151 8.32 -2.35 5.35
CA ILE A 151 7.35 -1.59 4.55
C ILE A 151 5.94 -1.68 5.14
N THR A 152 5.56 -2.86 5.63
CA THR A 152 4.30 -3.07 6.35
C THR A 152 4.23 -2.19 7.60
N GLY A 153 5.30 -2.13 8.39
CA GLY A 153 5.40 -1.28 9.56
C GLY A 153 5.29 0.22 9.19
N LEU A 154 5.95 0.64 8.12
CA LEU A 154 5.86 2.03 7.62
C LEU A 154 4.42 2.37 7.20
N MET A 155 3.73 1.48 6.50
CA MET A 155 2.33 1.69 6.12
C MET A 155 1.41 1.78 7.34
N VAL A 156 1.63 0.97 8.39
CA VAL A 156 0.88 1.11 9.64
C VAL A 156 1.06 2.52 10.21
N LEU A 157 2.30 2.99 10.34
CA LEU A 157 2.60 4.33 10.87
C LEU A 157 1.95 5.43 10.03
N GLN A 158 2.00 5.31 8.71
CA GLN A 158 1.37 6.24 7.78
C GLN A 158 -0.17 6.26 7.91
N MET A 159 -0.78 5.09 8.14
CA MET A 159 -2.23 4.97 8.27
C MET A 159 -2.76 5.59 9.56
N LEU A 160 -1.96 5.71 10.63
CA LEU A 160 -2.40 6.26 11.92
C LEU A 160 -2.99 7.67 11.82
N PRO A 161 -2.28 8.70 11.28
CA PRO A 161 -2.79 10.07 11.23
C PRO A 161 -4.05 10.23 10.38
N THR A 162 -4.24 9.40 9.35
CA THR A 162 -5.41 9.47 8.46
C THR A 162 -6.59 8.66 8.99
N SER A 163 -6.35 7.50 9.62
CA SER A 163 -7.40 6.57 10.04
C SER A 163 -7.94 6.85 11.44
N ILE A 164 -7.10 7.24 12.41
CA ILE A 164 -7.52 7.41 13.81
C ILE A 164 -8.65 8.45 13.94
N PRO A 165 -8.54 9.67 13.36
CA PRO A 165 -9.61 10.65 13.48
C PRO A 165 -10.93 10.17 12.87
N ILE A 166 -10.86 9.49 11.72
CA ILE A 166 -12.03 8.98 11.01
C ILE A 166 -12.74 7.90 11.83
N LEU A 167 -11.98 6.91 12.32
CA LEU A 167 -12.53 5.81 13.12
C LEU A 167 -13.07 6.31 14.48
N ALA A 168 -12.43 7.32 15.09
CA ALA A 168 -12.94 7.96 16.28
C ALA A 168 -14.28 8.69 16.02
N LEU A 169 -14.40 9.41 14.90
CA LEU A 169 -15.66 10.04 14.47
C LEU A 169 -16.76 9.01 14.17
N MET A 170 -16.39 7.83 13.66
CA MET A 170 -17.29 6.69 13.51
C MET A 170 -17.63 6.02 14.86
N GLY A 171 -17.09 6.49 15.98
CA GLY A 171 -17.42 6.00 17.31
C GLY A 171 -16.75 4.66 17.67
N PHE A 172 -15.61 4.34 17.07
CA PHE A 172 -14.78 3.21 17.50
C PHE A 172 -13.92 3.58 18.71
N SER A 173 -13.73 2.61 19.61
CA SER A 173 -12.73 2.73 20.67
C SER A 173 -11.31 2.65 20.08
N ALA A 174 -10.31 3.16 20.80
CA ALA A 174 -8.92 3.09 20.34
C ALA A 174 -8.44 1.64 20.06
N PRO A 175 -8.72 0.63 20.92
CA PRO A 175 -8.38 -0.77 20.60
C PRO A 175 -9.07 -1.29 19.34
N SER A 176 -10.37 -1.01 19.17
CA SER A 176 -11.10 -1.43 17.97
C SER A 176 -10.57 -0.74 16.71
N GLY A 177 -10.29 0.56 16.80
CA GLY A 177 -9.73 1.32 15.69
C GLY A 177 -8.35 0.81 15.28
N MET A 178 -7.49 0.50 16.26
CA MET A 178 -6.18 -0.10 15.98
C MET A 178 -6.31 -1.47 15.31
N ALA A 179 -7.23 -2.33 15.78
CA ALA A 179 -7.48 -3.64 15.15
C ALA A 179 -7.95 -3.49 13.69
N ILE A 180 -8.81 -2.51 13.41
CA ILE A 180 -9.28 -2.20 12.05
C ILE A 180 -8.11 -1.72 11.17
N ILE A 181 -7.25 -0.83 11.67
CA ILE A 181 -6.09 -0.32 10.93
C ILE A 181 -5.12 -1.46 10.60
N LEU A 182 -4.73 -2.25 11.60
CA LEU A 182 -3.82 -3.38 11.41
C LEU A 182 -4.41 -4.42 10.44
N GLY A 183 -5.71 -4.73 10.55
CA GLY A 183 -6.40 -5.62 9.64
C GLY A 183 -6.42 -5.10 8.20
N ALA A 184 -6.70 -3.82 8.00
CA ALA A 184 -6.70 -3.20 6.68
C ALA A 184 -5.31 -3.21 6.03
N VAL A 185 -4.26 -2.85 6.79
CA VAL A 185 -2.87 -2.90 6.30
C VAL A 185 -2.45 -4.33 5.99
N ALA A 186 -2.82 -5.30 6.84
CA ALA A 186 -2.49 -6.70 6.60
C ALA A 186 -3.13 -7.25 5.32
N ILE A 187 -4.40 -6.91 5.07
CA ILE A 187 -5.09 -7.29 3.83
C ILE A 187 -4.42 -6.61 2.62
N HIS A 188 -4.12 -5.32 2.72
CA HIS A 188 -3.45 -4.59 1.64
C HIS A 188 -2.08 -5.19 1.30
N ALA A 189 -1.22 -5.43 2.30
CA ALA A 189 0.08 -6.05 2.13
C ALA A 189 -0.03 -7.46 1.52
N ALA A 190 -1.02 -8.25 1.96
CA ALA A 190 -1.25 -9.59 1.41
C ALA A 190 -1.71 -9.55 -0.06
N VAL A 191 -2.59 -8.62 -0.43
CA VAL A 191 -2.99 -8.42 -1.84
C VAL A 191 -1.80 -7.99 -2.67
N TRP A 192 -1.03 -7.00 -2.19
CA TRP A 192 0.18 -6.50 -2.86
C TRP A 192 1.18 -7.62 -3.11
N ASN A 193 1.60 -8.36 -2.08
CA ASN A 193 2.57 -9.44 -2.20
C ASN A 193 2.05 -10.63 -3.00
N SER A 194 0.72 -10.80 -3.09
CA SER A 194 0.13 -11.81 -3.96
C SER A 194 0.13 -11.40 -5.43
N LEU A 195 0.41 -10.14 -5.76
CA LEU A 195 0.22 -9.60 -7.10
C LEU A 195 1.47 -8.92 -7.64
N HIS A 196 1.93 -7.83 -7.02
CA HIS A 196 2.91 -6.91 -7.59
C HIS A 196 4.28 -7.56 -7.91
N PRO A 197 4.93 -8.32 -7.00
CA PRO A 197 6.15 -9.04 -7.34
C PRO A 197 5.97 -9.96 -8.55
N ALA A 198 4.85 -10.68 -8.60
CA ALA A 198 4.57 -11.63 -9.67
C ALA A 198 4.29 -10.93 -11.01
N MET A 199 3.74 -9.71 -11.02
CA MET A 199 3.61 -8.89 -12.25
C MET A 199 4.96 -8.67 -12.94
N HIS A 200 6.02 -8.58 -12.13
CA HIS A 200 7.40 -8.32 -12.55
C HIS A 200 8.24 -9.58 -12.70
N GLY A 201 7.63 -10.76 -12.62
CA GLY A 201 8.35 -12.03 -12.71
C GLY A 201 9.26 -12.31 -11.50
N MET A 202 9.07 -11.62 -10.38
CA MET A 202 9.79 -11.86 -9.14
C MET A 202 9.25 -13.09 -8.41
N GLU A 203 10.03 -13.62 -7.47
CA GLU A 203 9.61 -14.75 -6.63
C GLU A 203 8.42 -14.39 -5.73
N ASP A 204 7.61 -15.39 -5.39
CA ASP A 204 6.57 -15.25 -4.39
C ASP A 204 7.16 -14.93 -3.01
N ILE A 205 6.50 -14.03 -2.26
CA ILE A 205 6.99 -13.60 -0.94
C ILE A 205 6.62 -14.64 0.12
N PRO A 206 7.59 -15.24 0.83
CA PRO A 206 7.30 -16.16 1.92
C PRO A 206 6.86 -15.39 3.17
N LEU A 207 6.04 -16.03 4.02
CA LEU A 207 5.44 -15.39 5.20
C LEU A 207 6.44 -14.86 6.24
N ASN A 208 7.67 -15.36 6.25
CA ASN A 208 8.73 -14.87 7.14
C ASN A 208 9.35 -13.54 6.67
N GLU A 209 9.09 -13.12 5.44
CA GLU A 209 9.62 -11.89 4.85
C GLU A 209 8.53 -10.81 4.68
N GLY A 210 7.28 -11.21 4.43
CA GLY A 210 6.15 -10.28 4.36
C GLY A 210 4.79 -10.97 4.45
N LEU A 211 3.74 -10.19 4.70
CA LEU A 211 2.37 -10.70 4.74
C LEU A 211 1.94 -11.13 3.33
N ASN A 212 1.45 -12.36 3.20
CA ASN A 212 0.99 -12.88 1.92
C ASN A 212 -0.22 -13.80 2.14
N VAL A 213 -1.03 -14.00 1.10
CA VAL A 213 -2.04 -15.05 1.10
C VAL A 213 -1.37 -16.40 0.83
N PRO A 214 -2.00 -17.54 1.19
CA PRO A 214 -1.48 -18.85 0.82
C PRO A 214 -1.23 -18.95 -0.68
N LEU A 215 -0.07 -19.49 -1.08
CA LEU A 215 0.33 -19.50 -2.50
C LEU A 215 -0.72 -20.07 -3.47
N PRO A 216 -1.44 -21.17 -3.17
CA PRO A 216 -2.51 -21.64 -4.05
C PRO A 216 -3.62 -20.61 -4.24
N LEU A 217 -3.96 -19.85 -3.19
CA LEU A 217 -4.92 -18.76 -3.25
C LEU A 217 -4.37 -17.59 -4.08
N ALA A 218 -3.11 -17.20 -3.89
CA ALA A 218 -2.47 -16.16 -4.71
C ALA A 218 -2.54 -16.51 -6.21
N LYS A 219 -2.14 -17.74 -6.57
CA LYS A 219 -2.17 -18.25 -7.95
C LYS A 219 -3.58 -18.30 -8.53
N MET A 220 -4.60 -18.58 -7.71
CA MET A 220 -6.00 -18.51 -8.13
C MET A 220 -6.45 -17.07 -8.37
N LEU A 221 -6.14 -16.16 -7.44
CA LEU A 221 -6.54 -14.75 -7.52
C LEU A 221 -5.94 -14.07 -8.74
N ARG A 222 -4.67 -14.34 -9.09
CA ARG A 222 -3.97 -13.86 -10.30
C ARG A 222 -4.72 -14.17 -11.59
N LYS A 223 -5.52 -15.23 -11.63
CA LYS A 223 -6.29 -15.64 -12.82
C LYS A 223 -7.69 -15.00 -12.88
N THR A 224 -8.06 -14.18 -11.90
CA THR A 224 -9.35 -13.49 -11.88
C THR A 224 -9.32 -12.24 -12.76
N GLY A 225 -10.50 -11.85 -13.28
CA GLY A 225 -10.63 -10.62 -14.06
C GLY A 225 -10.21 -9.37 -13.30
N TYR A 226 -10.41 -9.34 -11.97
CA TYR A 226 -10.00 -8.21 -11.14
C TYR A 226 -8.48 -8.08 -11.02
N TYR A 227 -7.74 -9.18 -10.79
CA TYR A 227 -6.27 -9.14 -10.76
C TYR A 227 -5.70 -8.80 -12.13
N ASN A 228 -6.32 -9.29 -13.21
CA ASN A 228 -5.96 -8.90 -14.57
C ASN A 228 -6.18 -7.39 -14.80
N TRP A 229 -7.25 -6.81 -14.27
CA TRP A 229 -7.47 -5.37 -14.32
C TRP A 229 -6.40 -4.61 -13.52
N LEU A 230 -6.04 -5.07 -12.32
CA LEU A 230 -4.98 -4.44 -11.52
C LEU A 230 -3.63 -4.49 -12.24
N TYR A 231 -3.31 -5.61 -12.90
CA TYR A 231 -2.13 -5.74 -13.74
C TYR A 231 -2.10 -4.72 -14.86
N LYS A 232 -3.17 -4.67 -15.67
CA LYS A 232 -3.28 -3.68 -16.75
C LYS A 232 -3.20 -2.24 -16.24
N ASN A 233 -3.84 -1.95 -15.10
CA ASN A 233 -3.75 -0.64 -14.46
C ASN A 233 -2.30 -0.29 -14.10
N HIS A 234 -1.56 -1.23 -13.50
CA HIS A 234 -0.14 -1.04 -13.16
C HIS A 234 0.78 -1.04 -14.38
N THR A 235 0.47 -1.78 -15.43
CA THR A 235 1.17 -1.66 -16.72
C THR A 235 1.01 -0.26 -17.29
N GLY A 236 -0.20 0.29 -17.27
CA GLY A 236 -0.44 1.68 -17.62
C GLY A 236 0.37 2.66 -16.78
N HIS A 237 0.56 2.38 -15.49
CA HIS A 237 1.42 3.18 -14.62
C HIS A 237 2.88 3.23 -15.11
N HIS A 238 3.47 2.07 -15.48
CA HIS A 238 4.82 1.99 -16.03
C HIS A 238 4.94 2.62 -17.42
N VAL A 239 4.00 2.34 -18.33
CA VAL A 239 3.96 2.91 -19.68
C VAL A 239 3.83 4.43 -19.65
N MET A 240 3.12 4.97 -18.66
CA MET A 240 2.95 6.40 -18.44
C MET A 240 4.05 7.03 -17.57
N SER A 241 5.21 6.37 -17.47
CA SER A 241 6.40 6.83 -16.73
C SER A 241 6.11 7.20 -15.27
N GLY A 242 5.22 6.45 -14.62
CA GLY A 242 4.89 6.63 -13.21
C GLY A 242 3.99 7.83 -12.90
N ARG A 243 3.41 8.49 -13.91
CA ARG A 243 2.64 9.75 -13.73
C ARG A 243 1.12 9.58 -13.61
N MET A 244 0.62 8.37 -13.82
CA MET A 244 -0.80 8.02 -13.81
C MET A 244 -0.97 6.67 -13.11
N ASN A 245 -2.17 6.30 -12.66
CA ASN A 245 -2.48 5.01 -12.04
C ASN A 245 -1.62 4.70 -10.79
N TYR A 246 -1.59 5.59 -9.82
CA TYR A 246 -0.79 5.45 -8.60
C TYR A 246 -1.36 4.42 -7.59
N ASN A 247 -2.62 4.03 -7.68
CA ASN A 247 -3.15 2.93 -6.89
C ASN A 247 -2.88 1.61 -7.62
N VAL A 248 -2.04 0.76 -7.04
CA VAL A 248 -1.68 -0.55 -7.59
C VAL A 248 -2.68 -1.62 -7.15
N CYS A 249 -2.98 -1.69 -5.86
CA CYS A 249 -3.76 -2.77 -5.25
C CYS A 249 -5.11 -2.32 -4.68
N CYS A 250 -5.25 -1.04 -4.32
CA CYS A 250 -6.49 -0.45 -3.80
C CYS A 250 -6.95 0.71 -4.70
N PRO A 251 -7.41 0.44 -5.92
CA PRO A 251 -7.82 1.46 -6.88
C PRO A 251 -8.98 2.31 -6.34
N GLY A 252 -8.89 3.63 -6.52
CA GLY A 252 -9.98 4.54 -6.16
C GLY A 252 -9.58 5.99 -6.25
N MET A 253 -8.49 6.37 -5.58
CA MET A 253 -8.07 7.77 -5.53
C MET A 253 -7.64 8.31 -6.89
N ASP A 254 -7.07 7.48 -7.77
CA ASP A 254 -6.78 7.87 -9.15
C ASP A 254 -8.01 8.36 -9.91
N HIS A 255 -9.17 7.73 -9.71
CA HIS A 255 -10.42 8.13 -10.35
C HIS A 255 -10.95 9.44 -9.77
N ILE A 256 -10.79 9.63 -8.45
CA ILE A 256 -11.24 10.84 -7.75
C ILE A 256 -10.37 12.05 -8.13
N LEU A 257 -9.06 11.85 -8.27
CA LEU A 257 -8.09 12.93 -8.53
C LEU A 257 -7.76 13.10 -10.01
N GLY A 258 -8.36 12.31 -10.90
CA GLY A 258 -8.16 12.44 -12.34
C GLY A 258 -6.78 11.99 -12.83
N THR A 259 -6.13 11.07 -12.12
CA THR A 259 -4.86 10.44 -12.52
C THR A 259 -5.05 9.00 -13.00
N TYR A 260 -6.29 8.54 -13.13
CA TYR A 260 -6.60 7.29 -13.81
C TYR A 260 -6.42 7.44 -15.32
N CYS A 261 -5.65 6.54 -15.93
CA CYS A 261 -5.47 6.40 -17.36
C CYS A 261 -5.96 5.01 -17.79
N PRO A 262 -7.05 4.91 -18.57
CA PRO A 262 -7.60 3.64 -19.01
C PRO A 262 -6.72 2.96 -20.05
N GLU A 263 -6.93 1.65 -20.25
CA GLU A 263 -6.11 0.81 -21.14
C GLU A 263 -6.05 1.33 -22.57
N GLU A 264 -7.17 1.80 -23.10
CA GLU A 264 -7.26 2.30 -24.47
C GLU A 264 -6.34 3.52 -24.72
N GLU A 265 -6.00 4.27 -23.67
CA GLU A 265 -5.16 5.46 -23.76
C GLU A 265 -3.66 5.16 -23.59
N TRP A 266 -3.30 4.28 -22.65
CA TRP A 266 -1.88 3.97 -22.42
C TRP A 266 -1.35 2.88 -23.36
N TYR A 267 -2.20 1.95 -23.83
CA TYR A 267 -1.76 0.82 -24.66
C TYR A 267 -1.10 1.28 -25.96
N ALA A 268 -1.62 2.34 -26.59
CA ALA A 268 -1.07 2.93 -27.81
C ALA A 268 0.32 3.58 -27.61
N LYS A 269 0.75 3.79 -26.36
CA LYS A 269 2.04 4.39 -26.00
C LYS A 269 3.08 3.35 -25.59
N ALA A 270 2.68 2.08 -25.43
CA ALA A 270 3.62 1.02 -25.12
C ALA A 270 4.60 0.81 -26.29
N ARG A 271 5.89 0.73 -25.99
CA ARG A 271 6.98 0.57 -26.95
C ARG A 271 7.22 -0.88 -27.35
N MET A 272 6.62 -1.81 -26.62
CA MET A 272 6.64 -3.24 -26.88
C MET A 272 5.29 -3.85 -26.50
N PRO A 273 4.98 -5.08 -26.94
CA PRO A 273 3.73 -5.73 -26.58
C PRO A 273 3.52 -5.77 -25.06
N ALA A 274 2.50 -5.06 -24.58
CA ALA A 274 2.17 -4.98 -23.17
C ALA A 274 1.53 -6.29 -22.66
N GLY A 275 2.38 -7.28 -22.39
CA GLY A 275 2.32 -8.15 -21.22
C GLY A 275 1.25 -9.25 -21.08
N ALA A 276 0.09 -9.19 -21.75
CA ALA A 276 -0.98 -10.16 -21.49
C ALA A 276 -1.25 -11.17 -22.62
N GLU A 277 -1.02 -10.81 -23.89
CA GLU A 277 -1.51 -11.63 -25.00
C GLU A 277 -0.60 -12.81 -25.39
N THR A 278 0.67 -12.77 -24.99
CA THR A 278 1.71 -13.71 -25.44
C THR A 278 2.42 -14.48 -24.32
N ARG A 279 2.13 -14.19 -23.04
CA ARG A 279 2.78 -14.83 -21.88
C ARG A 279 1.81 -15.12 -20.74
N ASP A 280 2.18 -16.05 -19.85
CA ASP A 280 1.54 -16.13 -18.54
C ASP A 280 1.79 -14.80 -17.81
N PRO A 281 0.76 -14.05 -17.40
CA PRO A 281 0.93 -12.69 -16.88
C PRO A 281 1.69 -12.61 -15.54
N TYR A 282 1.89 -13.72 -14.82
CA TYR A 282 2.53 -13.71 -13.49
C TYR A 282 3.46 -14.90 -13.20
N PRO A 283 4.49 -15.14 -14.02
CA PRO A 283 5.37 -16.29 -13.86
C PRO A 283 6.44 -15.97 -12.79
N ALA A 284 6.14 -16.32 -11.54
CA ALA A 284 7.07 -16.10 -10.43
C ALA A 284 8.46 -16.71 -10.71
N GLY A 285 9.51 -15.96 -10.34
CA GLY A 285 10.91 -16.35 -10.53
C GLY A 285 11.43 -16.24 -11.97
N GLU A 286 10.65 -15.68 -12.90
CA GLU A 286 11.12 -15.40 -14.26
C GLU A 286 12.38 -14.53 -14.28
N TYR A 287 12.48 -13.51 -13.43
CA TYR A 287 13.66 -12.64 -13.40
C TYR A 287 14.97 -13.43 -13.15
N ASN A 288 14.97 -14.27 -12.11
CA ASN A 288 16.11 -15.12 -11.78
C ASN A 288 16.44 -16.12 -12.91
N ARG A 289 15.40 -16.69 -13.54
CA ARG A 289 15.55 -17.59 -14.69
C ARG A 289 16.21 -16.87 -15.88
N ARG A 290 15.81 -15.63 -16.17
CA ARG A 290 16.41 -14.81 -17.25
C ARG A 290 17.86 -14.44 -16.94
N LEU A 291 18.18 -14.10 -15.69
CA LEU A 291 19.57 -13.87 -15.28
C LEU A 291 20.45 -15.11 -15.48
N GLN A 292 19.95 -16.30 -15.10
CA GLN A 292 20.65 -17.57 -15.32
C GLN A 292 20.82 -17.87 -16.82
N GLU A 293 19.76 -17.73 -17.59
CA GLU A 293 19.81 -17.95 -19.04
C GLU A 293 20.81 -17.00 -19.72
N ARG A 294 20.87 -15.74 -19.30
CA ARG A 294 21.88 -14.80 -19.80
C ARG A 294 23.29 -15.19 -19.39
N ALA A 295 23.50 -15.65 -18.16
CA ALA A 295 24.82 -16.14 -17.74
C ALA A 295 25.31 -17.31 -18.61
N GLU A 296 24.38 -18.13 -19.12
CA GLU A 296 24.67 -19.27 -20.00
C GLU A 296 24.78 -18.89 -21.49
N LYS A 297 23.92 -18.00 -21.99
CA LYS A 297 23.69 -17.76 -23.44
C LYS A 297 23.96 -16.32 -23.92
N GLY A 298 24.15 -15.38 -23.01
CA GLY A 298 24.52 -13.98 -23.31
C GLY A 298 23.38 -12.96 -23.42
N THR A 299 22.27 -13.22 -24.13
CA THR A 299 21.15 -12.25 -24.29
C THR A 299 19.79 -12.95 -24.46
N VAL A 300 18.72 -12.35 -23.92
CA VAL A 300 17.34 -12.89 -23.88
C VAL A 300 16.44 -12.14 -24.87
N ALA A 301 15.58 -12.86 -25.60
CA ALA A 301 14.75 -12.31 -26.67
C ALA A 301 13.78 -11.19 -26.25
N ALA A 302 13.28 -11.20 -25.01
CA ALA A 302 12.29 -10.23 -24.52
C ALA A 302 12.84 -8.81 -24.34
N GLU A 303 14.17 -8.62 -24.34
CA GLU A 303 14.81 -7.31 -24.25
C GLU A 303 15.13 -6.70 -25.63
N LEU A 304 14.86 -7.46 -26.70
CA LEU A 304 15.06 -7.05 -28.08
C LEU A 304 13.72 -6.68 -28.70
N VAL A 305 13.59 -5.45 -29.17
CA VAL A 305 12.49 -5.05 -30.06
C VAL A 305 13.07 -5.01 -31.47
N ASP A 306 12.53 -5.84 -32.37
CA ASP A 306 13.03 -6.01 -33.75
C ASP A 306 14.53 -6.31 -33.85
N GLY A 307 15.11 -6.97 -32.84
CA GLY A 307 16.53 -7.31 -32.77
C GLY A 307 17.44 -6.19 -32.25
N VAL A 308 16.88 -5.08 -31.75
CA VAL A 308 17.61 -3.95 -31.15
C VAL A 308 17.37 -3.90 -29.65
N GLU A 309 18.44 -3.64 -28.89
CA GLU A 309 18.41 -3.47 -27.44
C GLU A 309 17.70 -2.15 -27.06
N LEU A 310 16.79 -2.20 -26.08
CA LEU A 310 16.07 -1.01 -25.60
C LEU A 310 17.02 -0.08 -24.82
N GLU A 311 17.13 1.19 -25.25
CA GLU A 311 17.96 2.19 -24.57
C GLU A 311 17.30 2.78 -23.31
N LEU A 312 18.14 3.29 -22.40
CA LEU A 312 17.73 3.93 -21.15
C LEU A 312 17.09 5.30 -21.41
N GLU A 313 15.91 5.54 -20.86
CA GLU A 313 15.35 6.90 -20.87
C GLU A 313 16.15 7.82 -19.93
N PRO A 314 16.69 8.94 -20.44
CA PRO A 314 17.44 9.89 -19.61
C PRO A 314 16.56 10.61 -18.57
N GLU A 315 15.25 10.73 -18.81
CA GLU A 315 14.38 11.66 -18.07
C GLU A 315 13.96 11.18 -16.67
N LEU A 316 14.01 9.87 -16.38
CA LEU A 316 13.67 9.33 -15.05
C LEU A 316 14.88 9.33 -14.09
N VAL A 317 16.11 9.34 -14.62
CA VAL A 317 17.35 9.27 -13.82
C VAL A 317 17.86 10.67 -13.44
N SER A 318 17.35 11.73 -14.09
CA SER A 318 17.73 13.12 -13.82
C SER A 318 16.89 13.84 -12.75
N ALA A 319 16.14 13.12 -11.90
CA ALA A 319 15.21 13.69 -10.92
C ALA A 319 15.76 13.81 -9.49
#